data_AF-A0A356EQ46-F1
#
_entry.id   AF-A0A356EQ46-F1
#
_cell.length_a   1.000
_cell.length_b   1.000
_cell.length_c   1.000
_cell.angle_alpha   90.00
_cell.angle_beta   90.00
_cell.angle_gamma   90.00
#
_symmetry.space_group_name_H-M   'P 1'
#
loop_
_entity.id
_entity.type
_entity.pdbx_description
1 polymer ?
#
loop_
_entity_poly.entity_id
_entity_poly.type
_entity_poly.pdbx_seq_one_letter_code
_entity_poly.pdbx_strand_id
1 'polypeptide(L)'
;MRPARGCLDGDGTYRLSSFRTNDGAQPGQYVVVITSYTNSPSIDAMGPPPKWAIPASYGRADTSGLSATISADASGEVEINFDLPLNGTTPK
;
A
#
# COMPACT_ATOMS: atom_id res chain seq x y z
N MET A 1 -6.15 6.00 -15.53
CA MET A 1 -5.45 5.80 -14.25
C MET A 1 -4.25 4.91 -14.52
N ARG A 2 -3.04 5.29 -14.06
CA ARG A 2 -1.84 4.44 -14.20
C ARG A 2 -1.62 3.76 -12.85
N PRO A 3 -1.66 2.43 -12.73
CA PRO A 3 -1.40 1.78 -11.46
C PRO A 3 0.11 1.84 -11.16
N ALA A 4 0.47 2.12 -9.92
CA ALA A 4 1.82 1.95 -9.41
C ALA A 4 1.76 1.01 -8.20
N ARG A 5 2.80 0.18 -8.03
CA ARG A 5 2.83 -0.88 -7.01
C ARG A 5 4.14 -0.83 -6.26
N GLY A 6 4.08 -1.11 -4.95
CA GLY A 6 5.24 -1.28 -4.09
C GLY A 6 4.95 -2.38 -3.07
N CYS A 7 5.98 -3.13 -2.67
CA CYS A 7 5.89 -4.03 -1.53
C CYS A 7 6.36 -3.28 -0.28
N LEU A 8 5.69 -3.51 0.84
CA LEU A 8 6.11 -3.02 2.14
C LEU A 8 7.20 -3.95 2.70
N ASP A 9 8.33 -3.38 3.08
CA ASP A 9 9.40 -4.08 3.79
C ASP A 9 9.08 -4.14 5.30
N GLY A 10 9.79 -5.01 6.02
CA GLY A 10 9.54 -5.25 7.45
C GLY A 10 9.81 -4.05 8.37
N ASP A 11 10.45 -3.01 7.86
CA ASP A 11 10.73 -1.73 8.53
C ASP A 11 9.66 -0.65 8.23
N GLY A 12 8.64 -0.97 7.42
CA GLY A 12 7.60 -0.04 7.00
C GLY A 12 7.97 0.78 5.75
N THR A 13 9.14 0.57 5.16
CA THR A 13 9.54 1.23 3.91
C THR A 13 8.89 0.55 2.71
N TYR A 14 8.53 1.33 1.70
CA TYR A 14 8.04 0.79 0.43
C TYR A 14 8.46 1.70 -0.72
N ARG A 15 8.63 1.12 -1.91
CA ARG A 15 8.94 1.88 -3.13
C ARG A 15 7.91 1.61 -4.22
N LEU A 16 7.18 2.64 -4.63
CA LEU A 16 6.28 2.53 -5.80
C LEU A 16 7.08 2.51 -7.10
N SER A 17 6.71 1.59 -7.98
CA SER A 17 7.16 1.51 -9.36
C SER A 17 5.95 1.50 -10.30
N SER A 18 6.08 2.11 -11.49
CA SER A 18 5.01 2.22 -12.49
C SER A 18 5.14 1.19 -13.61
N PHE A 19 6.21 1.26 -14.41
CA PHE A 19 6.38 0.43 -15.63
C PHE A 19 7.50 -0.59 -15.49
N ARG A 20 8.58 -0.23 -14.81
CA ARG A 20 9.74 -1.08 -14.57
C ARG A 20 10.07 -1.06 -13.10
N THR A 21 10.66 -2.14 -12.61
CA THR A 21 11.22 -2.17 -11.26
C THR A 21 12.12 -0.95 -11.05
N ASN A 22 11.84 -0.18 -9.99
CA ASN A 22 12.59 1.01 -9.58
C ASN A 22 12.46 2.26 -10.46
N ASP A 23 11.54 2.32 -11.43
CA ASP A 23 11.35 3.52 -12.27
C ASP A 23 10.57 4.65 -11.60
N GLY A 24 10.00 4.41 -10.42
CA GLY A 24 9.25 5.39 -9.66
C GLY A 24 7.81 5.58 -10.15
N ALA A 25 7.14 6.57 -9.59
CA ALA A 25 5.80 6.98 -10.00
C ALA A 25 5.88 8.13 -10.99
N GLN A 26 5.16 8.04 -12.11
CA GLN A 26 5.05 9.17 -13.03
C GLN A 26 4.17 10.29 -12.46
N PRO A 27 4.30 11.53 -12.95
CA PRO A 27 3.37 12.59 -12.63
C PRO A 27 1.92 12.22 -12.93
N GLY A 28 1.02 12.54 -12.00
CA GLY A 28 -0.40 12.27 -12.13
C GLY A 28 -1.10 11.98 -10.80
N GLN A 29 -2.41 11.76 -10.90
CA GLN A 29 -3.24 11.38 -9.77
C GLN A 29 -3.41 9.85 -9.73
N TYR A 30 -3.24 9.30 -8.53
CA TYR A 30 -3.28 7.87 -8.25
C TYR A 30 -4.34 7.59 -7.19
N VAL A 31 -5.14 6.55 -7.45
CA VAL A 31 -5.90 5.88 -6.39
C VAL A 31 -4.96 4.90 -5.72
N VAL A 32 -4.86 4.97 -4.40
CA VAL A 32 -3.95 4.14 -3.62
C VAL A 32 -4.73 3.00 -2.97
N VAL A 33 -4.14 1.81 -3.02
CA VAL A 33 -4.64 0.60 -2.38
C VAL A 33 -3.52 0.04 -1.53
N ILE A 34 -3.82 -0.28 -0.27
CA ILE A 34 -2.85 -0.80 0.69
C ILE A 34 -3.37 -2.13 1.22
N THR A 35 -2.54 -3.17 1.11
CA THR A 35 -2.82 -4.49 1.65
C THR A 35 -1.80 -4.84 2.71
N SER A 36 -2.27 -5.11 3.93
CA SER A 36 -1.41 -5.50 5.05
C SER A 36 -2.09 -6.60 5.86
N TYR A 37 -1.31 -7.59 6.27
CA TYR A 37 -1.78 -8.77 7.00
C TYR A 37 -0.96 -8.97 8.27
N THR A 38 -1.60 -9.39 9.37
CA THR A 38 -0.92 -9.65 10.65
C THR A 38 -0.19 -10.99 10.69
N ASN A 39 -0.49 -11.88 9.76
CA ASN A 39 0.15 -13.17 9.57
C ASN A 39 0.64 -13.28 8.13
N SER A 40 1.80 -13.90 7.94
CA SER A 40 2.28 -14.26 6.62
C SER A 40 1.27 -15.24 5.99
N PRO A 41 0.70 -14.93 4.81
CA PRO A 41 -0.13 -15.89 4.10
C PRO A 41 0.73 -17.12 3.78
N SER A 42 0.36 -18.27 4.34
CA SER A 42 0.99 -19.55 4.02
C SER A 42 0.63 -19.95 2.59
N ILE A 43 1.62 -20.40 1.81
CA ILE A 43 1.40 -20.96 0.46
C ILE A 43 0.70 -22.33 0.58
N ASP A 44 0.91 -23.03 1.69
CA ASP A 44 0.22 -24.28 2.00
C ASP A 44 -1.21 -23.99 2.49
N ALA A 45 -2.19 -24.62 1.84
CA ALA A 45 -3.63 -24.52 2.15
C ALA A 45 -4.02 -24.96 3.59
N MET A 46 -3.05 -25.43 4.39
CA MET A 46 -3.21 -25.80 5.80
C MET A 46 -2.89 -24.67 6.78
N GLY A 47 -2.39 -23.52 6.30
CA GLY A 47 -2.12 -22.36 7.16
C GLY A 47 -3.40 -21.61 7.58
N PRO A 48 -3.36 -20.82 8.67
CA PRO A 48 -4.48 -19.95 9.03
C PRO A 48 -4.75 -18.96 7.90
N PRO A 49 -6.03 -18.63 7.63
CA PRO A 49 -6.35 -17.65 6.60
C PRO A 49 -5.67 -16.31 6.89
N PRO A 50 -5.32 -15.53 5.85
CA PRO A 50 -4.72 -14.22 6.03
C PRO A 50 -5.69 -13.30 6.79
N LYS A 51 -5.19 -12.71 7.87
CA LYS A 51 -5.92 -11.75 8.72
C LYS A 51 -5.43 -10.35 8.41
N TRP A 52 -6.35 -9.48 8.01
CA TRP A 52 -6.06 -8.10 7.69
C TRP A 52 -5.56 -7.31 8.91
N ALA A 53 -4.42 -6.64 8.77
CA ALA A 53 -3.86 -5.75 9.79
C ALA A 53 -4.52 -4.37 9.80
N ILE A 54 -5.13 -3.95 8.69
CA ILE A 54 -5.85 -2.69 8.50
C ILE A 54 -7.24 -2.99 7.90
N PRO A 55 -8.23 -2.08 7.97
CA PRO A 55 -9.53 -2.32 7.37
C PRO A 55 -9.43 -2.76 5.90
N ALA A 56 -10.15 -3.83 5.55
CA ALA A 56 -10.10 -4.42 4.20
C ALA A 56 -10.58 -3.46 3.09
N SER A 57 -11.26 -2.36 3.46
CA SER A 57 -11.66 -1.29 2.55
C SER A 57 -10.46 -0.61 1.88
N TYR A 58 -9.32 -0.48 2.57
CA TYR A 58 -8.09 0.07 2.00
C TYR A 58 -7.47 -0.84 0.94
N GLY A 59 -7.84 -2.12 0.92
CA GLY A 59 -7.42 -3.12 -0.06
C GLY A 59 -8.19 -3.06 -1.39
N ARG A 60 -9.11 -2.10 -1.57
CA ARG A 60 -9.91 -1.97 -2.79
C ARG A 60 -9.93 -0.53 -3.30
N ALA A 61 -9.75 -0.35 -4.61
CA ALA A 61 -9.64 0.99 -5.21
C ALA A 61 -10.93 1.82 -5.11
N ASP A 62 -12.09 1.17 -5.12
CA ASP A 62 -13.42 1.79 -5.01
C ASP A 62 -13.77 2.20 -3.57
N THR A 63 -13.18 1.56 -2.57
CA THR A 63 -13.50 1.81 -1.14
C THR A 63 -12.34 2.35 -0.32
N SER A 64 -11.12 2.45 -0.87
CA SER A 64 -9.96 2.89 -0.08
C SER A 64 -10.08 4.34 0.35
N GLY A 65 -10.64 5.20 -0.51
CA GLY A 65 -10.66 6.65 -0.30
C GLY A 65 -9.27 7.29 -0.29
N LEU A 66 -8.22 6.53 -0.60
CA LEU A 66 -6.83 7.01 -0.58
C LEU A 66 -6.45 7.53 -1.97
N SER A 67 -5.87 8.72 -2.01
CA SER A 67 -5.34 9.31 -3.22
C SER A 67 -3.98 9.92 -3.00
N ALA A 68 -3.11 9.81 -4.00
CA ALA A 68 -1.82 10.49 -4.04
C ALA A 68 -1.66 11.25 -5.35
N THR A 69 -0.99 12.39 -5.29
CA THR A 69 -0.67 13.20 -6.47
C THR A 69 0.84 13.33 -6.57
N ILE A 70 1.37 12.90 -7.71
CA ILE A 70 2.77 13.15 -8.07
C ILE A 70 2.79 14.39 -8.96
N SER A 71 3.47 15.45 -8.51
CA SER A 71 3.60 16.68 -9.30
C SER A 71 4.41 16.43 -10.58
N ALA A 72 4.11 17.18 -11.64
CA ALA A 72 4.93 17.19 -12.85
C ALA A 72 6.36 17.68 -12.60
N ASP A 73 6.52 18.52 -11.57
CA ASP A 73 7.80 19.10 -11.16
C ASP A 73 8.49 18.25 -10.07
N ALA A 74 7.88 17.13 -9.66
CA ALA A 74 8.47 16.24 -8.69
C ALA A 74 9.76 15.64 -9.25
N SER A 75 10.86 15.83 -8.51
CA SER A 75 12.15 15.24 -8.82
C SER A 75 12.74 14.60 -7.57
N GLY A 76 13.46 13.49 -7.74
CA GLY A 76 14.00 12.71 -6.62
C GLY A 76 12.95 11.82 -5.95
N GLU A 77 13.14 11.56 -4.66
CA GLU A 77 12.24 10.73 -3.84
C GLU A 77 11.04 11.57 -3.37
N VAL A 78 9.83 11.02 -3.55
CA VAL A 78 8.58 11.64 -3.10
C VAL A 78 8.00 10.78 -2.00
N GLU A 79 7.93 11.34 -0.79
CA GLU A 79 7.33 10.67 0.35
C GLU A 79 5.80 10.89 0.33
N ILE A 80 5.05 9.79 0.43
CA ILE A 80 3.59 9.80 0.57
C ILE A 80 3.26 8.96 1.79
N ASN A 81 2.60 9.56 2.76
CA ASN A 81 2.23 8.88 4.01
C ASN A 81 0.72 8.77 4.14
N PHE A 82 0.27 7.64 4.66
CA PHE A 82 -1.12 7.38 4.99
C PHE A 82 -1.21 6.86 6.42
N ASP A 83 -1.90 7.60 7.27
CA ASP A 83 -2.23 7.13 8.62
C ASP A 83 -3.41 6.17 8.54
N LEU A 84 -3.12 4.87 8.68
CA LEU A 84 -4.12 3.82 8.60
C LEU A 84 -4.43 3.25 9.99
N PRO A 85 -5.72 3.16 10.38
CA PRO A 85 -6.08 2.48 11.62
C PRO A 85 -5.75 1.00 11.52
N LEU A 86 -5.16 0.44 12.58
CA LEU A 86 -4.95 -1.00 12.69
C LEU A 86 -6.25 -1.68 13.13
N ASN A 87 -6.54 -2.85 12.57
CA ASN A 87 -7.60 -3.72 13.05
C ASN A 87 -7.20 -4.30 14.41
N GLY A 88 -8.00 -4.05 15.44
CA GLY A 88 -7.84 -4.71 16.75
C GLY A 88 -6.80 -4.05 17.67
N THR A 89 -6.56 -2.74 17.55
CA THR A 89 -6.01 -1.96 18.67
C THR A 89 -7.00 -1.97 19.83
N THR A 90 -6.93 -2.99 20.68
CA THR A 90 -7.35 -2.81 22.07
C THR A 90 -6.35 -1.84 22.68
N PRO A 91 -6.76 -0.64 23.15
CA PRO A 91 -5.86 0.14 23.99
C PRO A 91 -5.48 -0.74 25.19
N LYS A 92 -4.18 -0.91 25.41
CA LYS A 92 -3.66 -1.57 26.60
C LYS A 92 -3.99 -0.74 27.84
#